data_AF-A0A0F4JXE2-F1
#
_entry.id   AF-A0A0F4JXE2-F1
#
_cell.length_a   1.000
_cell.length_b   1.000
_cell.length_c   1.000
_cell.angle_alpha   90.00
_cell.angle_beta   90.00
_cell.angle_gamma   90.00
#
_symmetry.space_group_name_H-M   'P 1'
#
loop_
_entity.id
_entity.type
_entity.pdbx_description
1 polymer ?
#
loop_
_entity_poly.entity_id
_entity_poly.type
_entity_poly.pdbx_seq_one_letter_code
_entity_poly.pdbx_strand_id
1 'polypeptide(L)'
;MSFEDELGEALRQAGDGFTPDRQALVAGGERRGRRLVVRRRAAVIGGSALGLALIGTAGAFAGGLLGGSGGAGTPNVAAPPALSSTPPPKGPHGTGTGAVSDAQMVAWLKQLLPDGQLTETRGRGTGGGFGGLPVASGVYDDGKGGAAVGVSLNRVDPKGASTAELVACPDKNLFDYDGCTSETLQDGSKIMVFQGYEYPDRRVPTKSWRATLVTPQGYLVDVQEWNAAAEKGAPVSRTDPPLDPARLKTLALSPLWHPALEDLPAAHPESPRSSARPGVQAAPVLDGLLAGYGIPVVAKGGQGDSAYAVLDDGRGESMVSVEVQSSWQPGSPLDSLFAAATVLPDGTKVVTRQTPGEKGGKNVVWWNVDTLRKDGTRVIVSAFNAKNQESDATRKDPALTMAQLKEMATSDKWTK
;
A
#
# COMPACT_ATOMS: atom_id res chain seq x y z
N MET A 1 -33.33 -6.83 39.07
CA MET A 1 -32.65 -6.27 37.88
C MET A 1 -32.21 -7.44 37.02
N SER A 2 -32.12 -7.28 35.70
CA SER A 2 -31.66 -8.38 34.83
C SER A 2 -30.15 -8.56 34.97
N PHE A 3 -29.65 -9.77 34.69
CA PHE A 3 -28.21 -10.04 34.71
C PHE A 3 -27.47 -9.15 33.70
N GLU A 4 -28.09 -8.83 32.56
CA GLU A 4 -27.52 -7.92 31.57
C GLU A 4 -27.36 -6.49 32.10
N ASP A 5 -28.31 -6.01 32.92
CA ASP A 5 -28.22 -4.68 33.53
C ASP A 5 -27.09 -4.61 34.57
N GLU A 6 -26.97 -5.64 35.40
CA GLU A 6 -25.91 -5.71 36.43
C GLU A 6 -24.52 -5.88 35.82
N LEU A 7 -24.40 -6.67 34.74
CA LEU A 7 -23.16 -6.80 33.99
C LEU A 7 -22.77 -5.49 33.29
N GLY A 8 -23.76 -4.79 32.71
CA GLY A 8 -23.55 -3.50 32.08
C GLY A 8 -23.08 -2.42 33.06
N GLU A 9 -23.64 -2.40 34.27
CA GLU A 9 -23.24 -1.50 35.34
C GLU A 9 -21.84 -1.83 35.87
N ALA A 10 -21.54 -3.12 36.08
CA ALA A 10 -20.23 -3.58 36.54
C ALA A 10 -19.11 -3.26 35.53
N LEU A 11 -19.38 -3.36 34.22
CA LEU A 11 -18.42 -3.01 33.18
C LEU A 11 -18.18 -1.49 33.10
N ARG A 12 -19.23 -0.67 33.25
CA ARG A 12 -19.09 0.79 33.30
C ARG A 12 -18.31 1.23 34.54
N GLN A 13 -18.61 0.65 35.70
CA GLN A 13 -17.90 0.94 36.94
C GLN A 13 -16.42 0.49 36.90
N ALA A 14 -16.12 -0.64 36.25
CA ALA A 14 -14.75 -1.07 36.02
C ALA A 14 -13.98 -0.18 35.04
N GLY A 15 -14.66 0.36 34.02
CA GLY A 15 -14.09 1.31 33.06
C GLY A 15 -13.81 2.69 33.68
N ASP A 16 -14.77 3.24 34.43
CA ASP A 16 -14.66 4.58 35.03
C ASP A 16 -13.64 4.63 36.17
N GLY A 17 -13.38 3.49 36.84
CA GLY A 17 -12.33 3.35 37.85
C GLY A 17 -10.93 3.11 37.30
N PHE A 18 -10.77 2.83 36.00
CA PHE A 18 -9.48 2.49 35.42
C PHE A 18 -8.66 3.75 35.11
N THR A 19 -7.84 4.18 36.07
CA THR A 19 -6.79 5.18 35.83
C THR A 19 -5.46 4.45 35.66
N PRO A 20 -4.92 4.31 34.43
CA PRO A 20 -3.64 3.66 34.27
C PRO A 20 -2.54 4.51 34.91
N ASP A 21 -1.68 3.89 35.71
CA ASP A 21 -0.44 4.52 36.18
C ASP A 21 0.48 4.75 34.98
N ARG A 22 0.37 5.95 34.41
CA ARG A 22 1.10 6.38 33.22
C ARG A 22 2.62 6.32 33.46
N GLN A 23 3.08 6.53 34.69
CA GLN A 23 4.51 6.45 35.01
C GLN A 23 4.99 4.99 35.05
N ALA A 24 4.21 4.08 35.64
CA ALA A 24 4.51 2.65 35.61
C ALA A 24 4.49 2.07 34.19
N LEU A 25 3.58 2.54 33.33
CA LEU A 25 3.51 2.13 31.92
C LEU A 25 4.72 2.64 31.11
N VAL A 26 5.13 3.90 31.32
CA VAL A 26 6.32 4.47 30.65
C VAL A 26 7.59 3.76 31.13
N ALA A 27 7.74 3.56 32.45
CA ALA A 27 8.89 2.85 33.01
C ALA A 27 8.93 1.37 32.57
N GLY A 28 7.78 0.71 32.47
CA GLY A 28 7.65 -0.65 31.94
C GLY A 28 8.01 -0.74 30.46
N GLY A 29 7.56 0.25 29.67
CA GLY A 29 7.90 0.41 28.25
C GLY A 29 9.39 0.65 28.03
N GLU A 30 10.01 1.51 28.85
CA GLU A 30 11.44 1.80 28.78
C GLU A 30 12.29 0.58 29.13
N ARG A 31 11.95 -0.14 30.21
CA ARG A 31 12.63 -1.39 30.59
C ARG A 31 12.52 -2.45 29.50
N ARG A 32 11.34 -2.60 28.88
CA ARG A 32 11.12 -3.52 27.75
C ARG A 32 11.92 -3.10 26.52
N GLY A 33 11.97 -1.80 26.21
CA GLY A 33 12.76 -1.24 25.11
C GLY A 33 14.26 -1.48 25.29
N ARG A 34 14.81 -1.18 26.47
CA ARG A 34 16.22 -1.46 26.78
C ARG A 34 16.55 -2.94 26.66
N ARG A 35 15.68 -3.84 27.12
CA ARG A 35 15.88 -5.30 27.02
C ARG A 35 15.87 -5.79 25.57
N LEU A 36 15.04 -5.21 24.70
CA LEU A 36 15.02 -5.52 23.27
C LEU A 36 16.27 -5.01 22.54
N VAL A 37 16.77 -3.83 22.89
CA VAL A 37 18.00 -3.26 22.31
C VAL A 37 19.23 -4.09 22.71
N VAL A 38 19.33 -4.53 23.97
CA VAL A 38 20.42 -5.41 24.44
C VAL A 38 20.40 -6.75 23.70
N ARG A 39 19.21 -7.36 23.50
CA ARG A 39 19.06 -8.60 22.72
C ARG A 39 19.45 -8.41 21.25
N ARG A 40 19.08 -7.29 20.64
CA ARG A 40 19.49 -6.93 19.26
C ARG A 40 20.99 -6.75 19.13
N ARG A 41 21.66 -6.15 20.14
CA ARG A 41 23.11 -5.96 20.14
C ARG A 41 23.90 -7.26 20.38
N ALA A 42 23.32 -8.21 21.11
CA ALA A 42 23.91 -9.54 21.29
C ALA A 42 23.84 -10.41 20.01
N ALA A 43 22.96 -10.11 19.07
CA ALA A 43 22.82 -10.84 17.80
C ALA A 43 23.78 -10.38 16.68
N VAL A 44 24.57 -9.33 16.90
CA VAL A 44 25.50 -8.75 15.90
C VAL A 44 26.97 -9.19 16.13
N ILE A 45 27.25 -9.92 17.21
CA ILE A 45 28.60 -10.45 17.50
C ILE A 45 28.50 -11.97 17.70
N GLY A 46 28.56 -12.71 16.60
CA GLY A 46 28.54 -14.19 16.65
C GLY A 46 28.14 -14.83 15.32
N GLY A 47 29.00 -14.70 14.30
CA GLY A 47 28.86 -15.47 13.08
C GLY A 47 29.11 -16.97 13.31
N SER A 48 28.43 -17.78 12.49
CA SER A 48 28.91 -19.05 11.91
C SER A 48 29.32 -20.19 12.85
N ALA A 49 28.50 -21.25 12.96
CA ALA A 49 28.86 -22.68 12.80
C ALA A 49 27.82 -23.66 13.41
N LEU A 50 27.66 -24.83 12.74
CA LEU A 50 27.03 -26.11 13.17
C LEU A 50 25.48 -26.13 13.18
N GLY A 51 24.77 -27.14 12.69
CA GLY A 51 25.09 -28.50 12.25
C GLY A 51 23.78 -29.32 12.22
N LEU A 52 23.68 -30.31 11.33
CA LEU A 52 22.52 -31.16 11.04
C LEU A 52 21.97 -32.01 12.22
N ALA A 53 20.76 -32.58 11.97
CA ALA A 53 20.14 -33.82 12.53
C ALA A 53 19.09 -33.60 13.66
N LEU A 54 17.94 -34.29 13.80
CA LEU A 54 17.41 -35.59 13.35
C LEU A 54 15.85 -35.57 13.31
N ILE A 55 15.25 -36.48 12.54
CA ILE A 55 13.82 -36.82 12.49
C ILE A 55 13.39 -37.56 13.77
N GLY A 56 12.18 -37.26 14.28
CA GLY A 56 11.48 -38.06 15.29
C GLY A 56 9.97 -37.79 15.28
N THR A 57 9.20 -38.79 14.86
CA THR A 57 7.73 -38.84 14.78
C THR A 57 7.05 -39.04 16.15
N ALA A 58 6.00 -38.27 16.48
CA ALA A 58 4.77 -38.75 17.16
C ALA A 58 3.78 -37.58 17.36
N GLY A 59 2.50 -37.80 16.99
CA GLY A 59 1.48 -36.75 16.93
C GLY A 59 0.69 -36.48 18.22
N ALA A 60 -0.13 -35.43 18.17
CA ALA A 60 -1.44 -35.32 18.81
C ALA A 60 -2.11 -34.01 18.37
N PHE A 61 -3.38 -34.10 17.95
CA PHE A 61 -4.28 -32.98 17.74
C PHE A 61 -4.51 -32.21 19.06
N ALA A 62 -4.43 -30.88 19.02
CA ALA A 62 -5.21 -29.97 19.87
C ALA A 62 -5.18 -28.56 19.24
N GLY A 63 -6.36 -27.97 19.06
CA GLY A 63 -6.52 -26.64 18.48
C GLY A 63 -6.20 -25.50 19.46
N GLY A 64 -6.27 -24.28 18.92
CA GLY A 64 -6.34 -23.05 19.71
C GLY A 64 -5.16 -22.09 19.50
N LEU A 65 -5.48 -20.97 18.85
CA LEU A 65 -5.10 -19.59 19.19
C LEU A 65 -3.69 -19.27 19.76
N LEU A 66 -3.17 -18.12 19.27
CA LEU A 66 -2.02 -17.32 19.75
C LEU A 66 -0.70 -17.55 18.99
N GLY A 67 -0.60 -16.98 17.79
CA GLY A 67 0.67 -16.62 17.16
C GLY A 67 1.04 -15.18 17.50
N GLY A 68 1.86 -14.99 18.53
CA GLY A 68 2.47 -13.71 18.89
C GLY A 68 3.94 -13.62 18.49
N SER A 69 4.30 -12.45 17.95
CA SER A 69 5.61 -11.76 18.00
C SER A 69 6.74 -12.12 17.02
N GLY A 70 7.28 -11.08 16.35
CA GLY A 70 8.69 -10.99 15.95
C GLY A 70 8.98 -10.11 14.72
N GLY A 71 9.54 -8.90 14.92
CA GLY A 71 10.18 -8.09 13.86
C GLY A 71 9.77 -6.61 13.84
N ALA A 72 9.96 -5.80 14.88
CA ALA A 72 11.21 -5.08 15.19
C ALA A 72 11.55 -3.96 14.15
N GLY A 73 11.18 -2.72 14.48
CA GLY A 73 11.25 -1.55 13.60
C GLY A 73 12.63 -0.98 13.27
N THR A 74 12.62 -0.27 12.15
CA THR A 74 13.56 0.72 11.61
C THR A 74 12.81 2.06 11.48
N PRO A 75 13.48 3.23 11.58
CA PRO A 75 12.82 4.51 11.39
C PRO A 75 12.44 4.69 9.91
N ASN A 76 11.17 5.04 9.68
CA ASN A 76 10.55 5.21 8.36
C ASN A 76 11.27 6.26 7.51
N VAL A 77 11.72 5.84 6.31
CA VAL A 77 11.81 6.67 5.10
C VAL A 77 10.70 6.17 4.19
N ALA A 78 10.00 7.08 3.50
CA ALA A 78 8.73 6.86 2.81
C ALA A 78 8.54 5.43 2.26
N ALA A 79 7.62 4.70 2.90
CA ALA A 79 7.16 3.44 2.35
C ALA A 79 6.43 3.73 1.02
N PRO A 80 6.65 2.94 -0.04
CA PRO A 80 5.80 2.99 -1.21
C PRO A 80 4.36 2.65 -0.79
N PRO A 81 3.32 3.12 -1.52
CA PRO A 81 2.01 2.54 -1.38
C PRO A 81 2.15 1.05 -1.72
N ALA A 82 2.11 0.20 -0.70
CA ALA A 82 1.90 -1.21 -0.93
C ALA A 82 0.52 -1.35 -1.59
N LEU A 83 0.46 -1.95 -2.78
CA LEU A 83 -0.81 -2.39 -3.37
C LEU A 83 -1.44 -3.56 -2.59
N SER A 84 -0.80 -4.03 -1.52
CA SER A 84 -1.40 -4.94 -0.54
C SER A 84 -2.29 -4.15 0.43
N SER A 85 -3.59 -4.37 0.33
CA SER A 85 -4.65 -3.88 1.22
C SER A 85 -4.54 -2.40 1.56
N THR A 86 -4.87 -1.52 0.60
CA THR A 86 -5.33 -0.18 0.99
C THR A 86 -6.54 -0.41 1.90
N PRO A 87 -6.52 0.01 3.18
CA PRO A 87 -7.75 0.14 3.92
C PRO A 87 -8.63 1.09 3.09
N PRO A 88 -9.94 0.80 2.92
CA PRO A 88 -10.82 1.72 2.23
C PRO A 88 -10.64 3.13 2.82
N PRO A 89 -10.70 4.20 1.99
CA PRO A 89 -10.57 5.56 2.48
C PRO A 89 -11.49 5.78 3.68
N LYS A 90 -10.98 6.52 4.69
CA LYS A 90 -11.72 6.87 5.91
C LYS A 90 -12.88 7.83 5.59
N GLY A 91 -13.90 7.34 4.91
CA GLY A 91 -15.24 7.91 4.95
C GLY A 91 -15.97 7.45 6.21
N PRO A 92 -17.10 8.06 6.59
CA PRO A 92 -17.94 7.49 7.64
C PRO A 92 -18.33 6.07 7.21
N HIS A 93 -17.90 5.07 7.98
CA HIS A 93 -18.41 3.71 7.86
C HIS A 93 -19.81 3.69 8.46
N GLY A 94 -20.79 4.20 7.73
CA GLY A 94 -22.17 3.99 8.10
C GLY A 94 -22.56 2.57 7.70
N THR A 95 -23.06 1.82 8.68
CA THR A 95 -23.73 0.55 8.41
C THR A 95 -25.03 0.85 7.66
N GLY A 96 -25.37 0.04 6.66
CA GLY A 96 -26.68 0.13 6.01
C GLY A 96 -27.80 -0.31 6.96
N THR A 97 -29.03 -0.37 6.47
CA THR A 97 -30.17 -0.82 7.28
C THR A 97 -30.17 -2.32 7.54
N GLY A 98 -29.36 -3.08 6.79
CA GLY A 98 -29.38 -4.54 6.82
C GLY A 98 -30.36 -5.15 5.84
N ALA A 99 -30.81 -4.39 4.85
CA ALA A 99 -31.71 -4.87 3.80
C ALA A 99 -31.12 -6.04 2.98
N VAL A 100 -29.79 -6.12 2.89
CA VAL A 100 -29.08 -7.21 2.22
C VAL A 100 -28.37 -8.06 3.25
N SER A 101 -28.61 -9.37 3.21
CA SER A 101 -28.01 -10.35 4.12
C SER A 101 -26.66 -10.90 3.61
N ASP A 102 -25.89 -11.51 4.52
CA ASP A 102 -24.65 -12.22 4.21
C ASP A 102 -24.86 -13.31 3.13
N ALA A 103 -25.94 -14.08 3.27
CA ALA A 103 -26.28 -15.16 2.35
C ALA A 103 -26.66 -14.63 0.96
N GLN A 104 -27.33 -13.48 0.90
CA GLN A 104 -27.72 -12.84 -0.36
C GLN A 104 -26.49 -12.34 -1.13
N MET A 105 -25.51 -11.74 -0.43
CA MET A 105 -24.22 -11.36 -1.03
C MET A 105 -23.49 -12.56 -1.65
N VAL A 106 -23.41 -13.69 -0.94
CA VAL A 106 -22.80 -14.93 -1.45
C VAL A 106 -23.59 -15.50 -2.63
N ALA A 107 -24.92 -15.49 -2.56
CA ALA A 107 -25.78 -15.98 -3.64
C ALA A 107 -25.58 -15.20 -4.95
N TRP A 108 -25.49 -13.87 -4.88
CA TRP A 108 -25.19 -13.04 -6.04
C TRP A 108 -23.81 -13.30 -6.62
N LEU A 109 -22.78 -13.45 -5.78
CA LEU A 109 -21.45 -13.82 -6.27
C LEU A 109 -21.50 -15.16 -7.01
N LYS A 110 -22.13 -16.18 -6.41
CA LYS A 110 -22.30 -17.49 -7.04
C LYS A 110 -23.06 -17.42 -8.36
N GLN A 111 -24.09 -16.57 -8.46
CA GLN A 111 -24.87 -16.39 -9.69
C GLN A 111 -24.07 -15.72 -10.82
N LEU A 112 -23.09 -14.87 -10.49
CA LEU A 112 -22.29 -14.13 -11.46
C LEU A 112 -21.04 -14.88 -11.91
N LEU A 113 -20.64 -15.93 -11.18
CA LEU A 113 -19.54 -16.79 -11.56
C LEU A 113 -19.98 -17.76 -12.68
N PRO A 114 -19.08 -18.08 -13.64
CA PRO A 114 -19.32 -19.13 -14.63
C PRO A 114 -19.47 -20.52 -14.00
N ASP A 115 -19.74 -21.52 -14.84
CA ASP A 115 -19.83 -22.93 -14.43
C ASP A 115 -18.64 -23.36 -13.56
N GLY A 116 -18.94 -23.81 -12.34
CA GLY A 116 -17.94 -24.18 -11.35
C GLY A 116 -18.55 -24.27 -9.95
N GLN A 117 -17.72 -24.55 -8.95
CA GLN A 117 -18.14 -24.61 -7.55
C GLN A 117 -17.50 -23.50 -6.74
N LEU A 118 -18.32 -22.80 -5.95
CA LEU A 118 -17.85 -21.83 -4.97
C LEU A 118 -17.99 -22.44 -3.57
N THR A 119 -16.87 -22.65 -2.89
CA THR A 119 -16.77 -23.22 -1.55
C THR A 119 -16.16 -22.22 -0.57
N GLU A 120 -16.06 -22.57 0.72
CA GLU A 120 -15.47 -21.74 1.78
C GLU A 120 -16.03 -20.31 1.83
N THR A 121 -17.31 -20.17 1.51
CA THR A 121 -17.93 -18.87 1.27
C THR A 121 -18.00 -18.03 2.53
N ARG A 122 -17.71 -16.75 2.40
CA ARG A 122 -17.94 -15.73 3.42
C ARG A 122 -18.75 -14.61 2.82
N GLY A 123 -19.80 -14.21 3.54
CA GLY A 123 -20.63 -13.06 3.17
C GLY A 123 -20.67 -12.07 4.32
N ARG A 124 -20.77 -10.80 3.98
CA ARG A 124 -21.24 -9.75 4.88
C ARG A 124 -22.23 -8.90 4.11
N GLY A 125 -23.45 -8.83 4.61
CA GLY A 125 -24.49 -7.94 4.13
C GLY A 125 -24.29 -6.51 4.61
N THR A 126 -25.35 -5.71 4.53
CA THR A 126 -25.30 -4.27 4.84
C THR A 126 -25.55 -3.96 6.31
N GLY A 127 -26.04 -4.92 7.10
CA GLY A 127 -26.37 -4.77 8.52
C GLY A 127 -25.25 -5.21 9.48
N GLY A 128 -24.11 -5.67 8.97
CA GLY A 128 -22.96 -6.02 9.78
C GLY A 128 -22.47 -4.80 10.55
N GLY A 129 -22.35 -4.90 11.87
CA GLY A 129 -22.08 -3.79 12.79
C GLY A 129 -20.87 -2.91 12.45
N PHE A 130 -20.69 -1.86 13.25
CA PHE A 130 -19.71 -0.77 13.07
C PHE A 130 -18.46 -1.15 12.25
N GLY A 131 -18.34 -0.56 11.04
CA GLY A 131 -17.13 -0.66 10.21
C GLY A 131 -17.12 -1.73 9.12
N GLY A 132 -18.15 -2.59 9.00
CA GLY A 132 -18.17 -3.66 8.01
C GLY A 132 -18.72 -3.24 6.65
N LEU A 133 -17.88 -3.16 5.61
CA LEU A 133 -18.35 -3.05 4.21
C LEU A 133 -19.00 -4.37 3.76
N PRO A 134 -20.05 -4.33 2.90
CA PRO A 134 -20.62 -5.53 2.30
C PRO A 134 -19.57 -6.24 1.43
N VAL A 135 -19.47 -7.56 1.62
CA VAL A 135 -18.51 -8.41 0.91
C VAL A 135 -19.11 -9.77 0.60
N ALA A 136 -18.63 -10.39 -0.46
CA ALA A 136 -18.77 -11.83 -0.67
C ALA A 136 -17.45 -12.39 -1.18
N SER A 137 -17.05 -13.55 -0.69
CA SER A 137 -15.87 -14.26 -1.17
C SER A 137 -16.01 -15.77 -1.01
N GLY A 138 -15.12 -16.50 -1.67
CA GLY A 138 -14.99 -17.95 -1.53
C GLY A 138 -13.85 -18.48 -2.40
N VAL A 139 -13.70 -19.80 -2.40
CA VAL A 139 -12.78 -20.53 -3.28
C VAL A 139 -13.60 -21.06 -4.45
N TYR A 140 -13.34 -20.53 -5.64
CA TYR A 140 -13.96 -20.96 -6.89
C TYR A 140 -13.11 -22.02 -7.58
N ASP A 141 -13.74 -23.11 -8.01
CA ASP A 141 -13.10 -24.19 -8.77
C ASP A 141 -13.96 -24.59 -9.98
N ASP A 142 -13.42 -24.35 -11.17
CA ASP A 142 -13.94 -24.74 -12.49
C ASP A 142 -13.37 -26.09 -12.98
N GLY A 143 -12.75 -26.87 -12.08
CA GLY A 143 -12.06 -28.13 -12.39
C GLY A 143 -10.58 -27.96 -12.72
N LYS A 144 -10.05 -26.74 -12.64
CA LYS A 144 -8.62 -26.41 -12.85
C LYS A 144 -7.89 -26.06 -11.55
N GLY A 145 -8.53 -26.26 -10.39
CA GLY A 145 -7.94 -26.17 -9.05
C GLY A 145 -8.25 -24.86 -8.33
N GLY A 146 -8.78 -24.91 -7.11
CA GLY A 146 -9.34 -23.76 -6.39
C GLY A 146 -8.58 -22.43 -6.45
N ALA A 147 -9.34 -21.34 -6.62
CA ALA A 147 -8.89 -19.96 -6.72
C ALA A 147 -9.76 -19.06 -5.83
N ALA A 148 -9.14 -18.21 -5.01
CA ALA A 148 -9.88 -17.25 -4.21
C ALA A 148 -10.50 -16.20 -5.13
N VAL A 149 -11.77 -15.89 -4.92
CA VAL A 149 -12.50 -14.82 -5.58
C VAL A 149 -13.32 -14.04 -4.55
N GLY A 150 -13.44 -12.74 -4.74
CA GLY A 150 -14.27 -11.92 -3.88
C GLY A 150 -14.68 -10.59 -4.50
N VAL A 151 -15.70 -10.00 -3.89
CA VAL A 151 -16.22 -8.68 -4.19
C VAL A 151 -16.37 -7.91 -2.89
N SER A 152 -16.04 -6.62 -2.92
CA SER A 152 -16.36 -5.67 -1.86
C SER A 152 -17.11 -4.47 -2.44
N LEU A 153 -18.05 -3.97 -1.66
CA LEU A 153 -18.92 -2.86 -2.04
C LEU A 153 -18.70 -1.67 -1.10
N ASN A 154 -18.68 -0.46 -1.64
CA ASN A 154 -18.59 0.75 -0.84
C ASN A 154 -19.26 1.95 -1.53
N ARG A 155 -19.41 3.05 -0.79
CA ARG A 155 -19.76 4.36 -1.33
C ARG A 155 -18.55 5.27 -1.27
N VAL A 156 -18.31 6.03 -2.35
CA VAL A 156 -17.20 6.98 -2.49
C VAL A 156 -17.69 8.30 -3.07
N ASP A 157 -16.92 9.38 -2.91
CA ASP A 157 -17.13 10.59 -3.69
C ASP A 157 -16.66 10.34 -5.13
N PRO A 158 -17.55 10.28 -6.14
CA PRO A 158 -17.16 10.00 -7.52
C PRO A 158 -16.28 11.11 -8.14
N LYS A 159 -16.20 12.28 -7.51
CA LYS A 159 -15.34 13.40 -7.91
C LYS A 159 -14.08 13.53 -7.04
N GLY A 160 -13.92 12.68 -6.04
CA GLY A 160 -12.78 12.67 -5.13
C GLY A 160 -11.47 12.32 -5.84
N ALA A 161 -10.37 12.90 -5.38
CA ALA A 161 -9.04 12.59 -5.89
C ALA A 161 -8.66 11.14 -5.57
N SER A 162 -9.00 10.68 -4.36
CA SER A 162 -8.78 9.28 -3.96
C SER A 162 -9.54 8.30 -4.86
N THR A 163 -10.74 8.65 -5.29
CA THR A 163 -11.55 7.84 -6.21
C THR A 163 -10.94 7.80 -7.61
N ALA A 164 -10.39 8.91 -8.10
CA ALA A 164 -9.71 8.95 -9.39
C ALA A 164 -8.49 8.03 -9.41
N GLU A 165 -7.75 7.94 -8.29
CA GLU A 165 -6.61 7.03 -8.14
C GLU A 165 -7.03 5.54 -8.18
N LEU A 166 -8.20 5.18 -7.63
CA LEU A 166 -8.69 3.78 -7.60
C LEU A 166 -8.99 3.18 -8.97
N VAL A 167 -9.36 4.01 -9.95
CA VAL A 167 -9.76 3.59 -11.30
C VAL A 167 -8.72 3.94 -12.37
N ALA A 168 -7.53 4.37 -11.94
CA ALA A 168 -6.39 4.64 -12.81
C ALA A 168 -5.43 3.46 -12.80
N CYS A 169 -4.95 3.06 -13.98
CA CYS A 169 -3.89 2.07 -14.06
C CYS A 169 -2.62 2.54 -13.33
N PRO A 170 -2.01 1.68 -12.49
CA PRO A 170 -0.72 1.99 -11.90
C PRO A 170 0.33 2.28 -12.96
N ASP A 171 1.30 3.12 -12.58
CA ASP A 171 2.45 3.42 -13.43
C ASP A 171 3.29 2.14 -13.64
N LYS A 172 3.43 1.71 -14.90
CA LYS A 172 4.13 0.47 -15.27
C LYS A 172 5.63 0.51 -15.01
N ASN A 173 6.22 1.69 -14.87
CA ASN A 173 7.61 1.80 -14.46
C ASN A 173 7.78 1.59 -12.95
N LEU A 174 6.77 1.94 -12.16
CA LEU A 174 6.83 1.78 -10.69
C LEU A 174 6.34 0.41 -10.24
N PHE A 175 5.39 -0.17 -10.98
CA PHE A 175 4.80 -1.46 -10.68
C PHE A 175 4.83 -2.33 -11.92
N ASP A 176 5.49 -3.48 -11.82
CA ASP A 176 5.46 -4.44 -12.91
C ASP A 176 4.16 -5.26 -12.88
N TYR A 177 3.44 -5.28 -13.99
CA TYR A 177 2.16 -5.98 -14.14
C TYR A 177 1.93 -6.46 -15.56
N ASP A 178 1.12 -7.51 -15.70
CA ASP A 178 0.85 -8.19 -16.97
C ASP A 178 -0.01 -7.31 -17.88
N GLY A 179 -1.10 -6.73 -17.36
CA GLY A 179 -2.00 -5.87 -18.11
C GLY A 179 -2.80 -4.92 -17.22
N CYS A 180 -3.15 -3.75 -17.75
CA CYS A 180 -4.12 -2.87 -17.11
C CYS A 180 -4.86 -2.04 -18.16
N THR A 181 -6.17 -1.89 -17.97
CA THR A 181 -7.01 -1.01 -18.77
C THR A 181 -7.86 -0.14 -17.85
N SER A 182 -8.01 1.12 -18.20
CA SER A 182 -8.95 2.06 -17.57
C SER A 182 -9.82 2.67 -18.65
N GLU A 183 -11.13 2.70 -18.44
CA GLU A 183 -12.09 3.24 -19.40
C GLU A 183 -13.21 4.02 -18.72
N THR A 184 -13.83 4.93 -19.47
CA THR A 184 -15.09 5.58 -19.09
C THR A 184 -16.20 5.02 -19.96
N LEU A 185 -17.24 4.48 -19.33
CA LEU A 185 -18.39 3.86 -19.97
C LEU A 185 -19.42 4.93 -20.39
N GLN A 186 -20.41 4.51 -21.19
CA GLN A 186 -21.43 5.41 -21.75
C GLN A 186 -22.29 6.10 -20.68
N ASP A 187 -22.49 5.45 -19.53
CA ASP A 187 -23.23 5.99 -18.39
C ASP A 187 -22.38 6.93 -17.51
N GLY A 188 -21.11 7.16 -17.87
CA GLY A 188 -20.15 7.94 -17.10
C GLY A 188 -19.43 7.17 -16.00
N SER A 189 -19.72 5.88 -15.82
CA SER A 189 -18.98 5.01 -14.91
C SER A 189 -17.54 4.83 -15.38
N LYS A 190 -16.61 4.72 -14.43
CA LYS A 190 -15.19 4.46 -14.70
C LYS A 190 -14.85 3.08 -14.20
N ILE A 191 -14.15 2.29 -15.01
CA ILE A 191 -13.71 0.95 -14.61
C ILE A 191 -12.25 0.75 -14.94
N MET A 192 -11.52 0.18 -14.00
CA MET A 192 -10.17 -0.32 -14.17
C MET A 192 -10.19 -1.85 -14.12
N VAL A 193 -9.52 -2.51 -15.06
CA VAL A 193 -9.25 -3.95 -15.01
C VAL A 193 -7.74 -4.14 -15.01
N PHE A 194 -7.23 -4.76 -13.95
CA PHE A 194 -5.82 -4.95 -13.65
C PHE A 194 -5.48 -6.44 -13.60
N GLN A 195 -4.34 -6.81 -14.19
CA GLN A 195 -3.77 -8.15 -14.18
C GLN A 195 -2.32 -8.06 -13.73
N GLY A 196 -2.00 -8.60 -12.56
CA GLY A 196 -0.65 -8.60 -12.03
C GLY A 196 -0.44 -9.62 -10.93
N TYR A 197 0.37 -9.25 -9.94
CA TYR A 197 0.84 -10.12 -8.88
C TYR A 197 0.41 -9.60 -7.51
N GLU A 198 0.22 -10.51 -6.56
CA GLU A 198 -0.03 -10.15 -5.16
C GLU A 198 1.11 -9.30 -4.59
N TYR A 199 2.34 -9.62 -4.99
CA TYR A 199 3.51 -8.85 -4.61
C TYR A 199 4.20 -8.29 -5.87
N PRO A 200 4.34 -6.96 -5.98
CA PRO A 200 5.04 -6.33 -7.11
C PRO A 200 6.47 -6.84 -7.32
N ASP A 201 7.18 -7.17 -6.23
CA ASP A 201 8.53 -7.75 -6.23
C ASP A 201 8.60 -9.21 -6.77
N ARG A 202 7.45 -9.80 -7.13
CA ARG A 202 7.30 -11.17 -7.65
C ARG A 202 8.00 -12.24 -6.81
N ARG A 203 8.17 -12.02 -5.50
CA ARG A 203 8.85 -12.99 -4.61
C ARG A 203 8.14 -14.34 -4.50
N VAL A 204 6.85 -14.39 -4.87
CA VAL A 204 6.07 -15.60 -5.07
C VAL A 204 5.24 -15.48 -6.34
N PRO A 205 4.89 -16.60 -7.00
CA PRO A 205 4.19 -16.59 -8.30
C PRO A 205 2.67 -16.32 -8.20
N THR A 206 2.17 -15.93 -7.02
CA THR A 206 0.75 -15.67 -6.80
C THR A 206 0.30 -14.45 -7.60
N LYS A 207 -0.57 -14.67 -8.57
CA LYS A 207 -1.23 -13.62 -9.35
C LYS A 207 -2.44 -13.07 -8.61
N SER A 208 -2.70 -11.78 -8.79
CA SER A 208 -3.88 -11.07 -8.29
C SER A 208 -4.46 -10.23 -9.42
N TRP A 209 -5.67 -10.56 -9.86
CA TRP A 209 -6.39 -9.83 -10.90
C TRP A 209 -7.59 -9.11 -10.28
N ARG A 210 -7.92 -7.94 -10.80
CA ARG A 210 -8.90 -7.03 -10.19
C ARG A 210 -9.72 -6.29 -11.23
N ALA A 211 -11.00 -6.06 -10.93
CA ALA A 211 -11.81 -5.05 -11.60
C ALA A 211 -12.42 -4.09 -10.57
N THR A 212 -12.17 -2.79 -10.74
CA THR A 212 -12.65 -1.74 -9.85
C THR A 212 -13.55 -0.79 -10.63
N LEU A 213 -14.82 -0.71 -10.27
CA LEU A 213 -15.83 0.14 -10.88
C LEU A 213 -16.20 1.29 -9.94
N VAL A 214 -16.26 2.51 -10.47
CA VAL A 214 -16.86 3.67 -9.82
C VAL A 214 -17.96 4.24 -10.71
N THR A 215 -19.17 4.36 -10.19
CA THR A 215 -20.30 4.98 -10.92
C THR A 215 -20.46 6.46 -10.60
N PRO A 216 -21.17 7.25 -11.42
CA PRO A 216 -21.50 8.66 -11.11
C PRO A 216 -22.32 8.84 -9.84
N GLN A 217 -23.02 7.81 -9.37
CA GLN A 217 -23.78 7.79 -8.11
C GLN A 217 -22.88 7.55 -6.88
N GLY A 218 -21.58 7.32 -7.10
CA GLY A 218 -20.61 7.04 -6.04
C GLY A 218 -20.63 5.59 -5.57
N TYR A 219 -21.08 4.65 -6.40
CA TYR A 219 -20.95 3.22 -6.10
C TYR A 219 -19.52 2.77 -6.42
N LEU A 220 -18.88 2.11 -5.47
CA LEU A 220 -17.60 1.43 -5.66
C LEU A 220 -17.84 -0.09 -5.59
N VAL A 221 -17.50 -0.79 -6.66
CA VAL A 221 -17.47 -2.26 -6.72
C VAL A 221 -16.03 -2.67 -6.99
N ASP A 222 -15.44 -3.44 -6.08
CA ASP A 222 -14.08 -3.97 -6.23
C ASP A 222 -14.10 -5.49 -6.23
N VAL A 223 -13.80 -6.08 -7.38
CA VAL A 223 -13.72 -7.53 -7.60
C VAL A 223 -12.27 -7.94 -7.65
N GLN A 224 -11.90 -8.99 -6.93
CA GLN A 224 -10.55 -9.52 -6.90
C GLN A 224 -10.55 -11.04 -6.98
N GLU A 225 -9.50 -11.57 -7.60
CA GLU A 225 -9.25 -13.00 -7.64
C GLU A 225 -7.76 -13.33 -7.66
N TRP A 226 -7.43 -14.55 -7.26
CA TRP A 226 -6.07 -15.07 -7.24
C TRP A 226 -5.98 -16.41 -7.97
N ASN A 227 -4.79 -16.74 -8.47
CA ASN A 227 -4.50 -18.05 -9.06
C ASN A 227 -4.21 -19.15 -7.99
N ALA A 228 -4.63 -18.90 -6.76
CA ALA A 228 -4.44 -19.75 -5.58
C ALA A 228 -5.69 -19.66 -4.69
N ALA A 229 -5.93 -20.67 -3.86
CA ALA A 229 -7.09 -20.73 -2.97
C ALA A 229 -7.11 -19.65 -1.86
N ALA A 230 -6.02 -18.88 -1.69
CA ALA A 230 -5.94 -17.73 -0.80
C ALA A 230 -4.90 -16.72 -1.31
N GLU A 231 -5.07 -15.46 -0.90
CA GLU A 231 -4.12 -14.37 -1.16
C GLU A 231 -2.69 -14.71 -0.70
N LYS A 232 -2.55 -15.33 0.47
CA LYS A 232 -1.26 -15.64 1.11
C LYS A 232 -1.20 -17.07 1.61
N GLY A 233 0.00 -17.65 1.55
CA GLY A 233 0.31 -18.95 2.16
C GLY A 233 -0.26 -20.18 1.45
N ALA A 234 -1.25 -20.03 0.56
CA ALA A 234 -1.71 -21.11 -0.29
C ALA A 234 -0.78 -21.29 -1.51
N PRO A 235 -0.51 -22.54 -1.93
CA PRO A 235 0.20 -22.79 -3.18
C PRO A 235 -0.65 -22.34 -4.37
N VAL A 236 0.03 -21.89 -5.43
CA VAL A 236 -0.61 -21.61 -6.72
C VAL A 236 -1.19 -22.91 -7.29
N SER A 237 -2.47 -22.88 -7.68
CA SER A 237 -3.20 -24.03 -8.22
C SER A 237 -3.25 -24.04 -9.75
N ARG A 238 -3.09 -22.86 -10.38
CA ARG A 238 -3.25 -22.61 -11.81
C ARG A 238 -2.35 -21.47 -12.26
N THR A 239 -2.05 -21.36 -13.57
CA THR A 239 -1.17 -20.29 -14.08
C THR A 239 -1.77 -18.90 -13.89
N ASP A 240 -3.02 -18.73 -14.32
CA ASP A 240 -3.77 -17.48 -14.25
C ASP A 240 -5.03 -17.65 -13.39
N PRO A 241 -5.54 -16.59 -12.75
CA PRO A 241 -6.83 -16.60 -12.09
C PRO A 241 -7.98 -17.03 -13.03
N PRO A 242 -9.08 -17.59 -12.49
CA PRO A 242 -10.16 -18.21 -13.26
C PRO A 242 -10.93 -17.27 -14.20
N LEU A 243 -11.11 -15.99 -13.86
CA LEU A 243 -11.93 -15.08 -14.64
C LEU A 243 -11.03 -14.29 -15.60
N ASP A 244 -11.38 -14.29 -16.89
CA ASP A 244 -10.71 -13.40 -17.84
C ASP A 244 -11.08 -11.93 -17.58
N PRO A 245 -10.33 -10.95 -18.13
CA PRO A 245 -10.62 -9.53 -17.93
C PRO A 245 -12.05 -9.11 -18.29
N ALA A 246 -12.66 -9.73 -19.31
CA ALA A 246 -14.03 -9.42 -19.71
C ALA A 246 -15.05 -9.94 -18.70
N ARG A 247 -14.80 -11.11 -18.10
CA ARG A 247 -15.63 -11.68 -17.04
C ARG A 247 -15.50 -10.91 -15.73
N LEU A 248 -14.30 -10.50 -15.35
CA LEU A 248 -14.07 -9.60 -14.21
C LEU A 248 -14.86 -8.30 -14.36
N LYS A 249 -14.76 -7.66 -15.54
CA LYS A 249 -15.54 -6.46 -15.89
C LYS A 249 -17.05 -6.71 -15.77
N THR A 250 -17.54 -7.84 -16.30
CA THR A 250 -18.96 -8.21 -16.22
C THR A 250 -19.44 -8.37 -14.77
N LEU A 251 -18.62 -8.99 -13.92
CA LEU A 251 -18.94 -9.19 -12.50
C LEU A 251 -19.01 -7.85 -11.76
N ALA A 252 -18.07 -6.94 -12.02
CA ALA A 252 -18.05 -5.62 -11.42
C ALA A 252 -19.25 -4.75 -11.85
N LEU A 253 -19.68 -4.86 -13.11
CA LEU A 253 -20.80 -4.10 -13.69
C LEU A 253 -22.20 -4.63 -13.34
N SER A 254 -22.28 -5.72 -12.57
CA SER A 254 -23.57 -6.37 -12.33
C SER A 254 -24.52 -5.49 -11.51
N PRO A 255 -25.77 -5.27 -11.98
CA PRO A 255 -26.77 -4.53 -11.22
C PRO A 255 -27.25 -5.30 -9.97
N LEU A 256 -26.87 -6.58 -9.81
CA LEU A 256 -27.17 -7.35 -8.59
C LEU A 256 -26.55 -6.71 -7.33
N TRP A 257 -25.51 -5.89 -7.47
CA TRP A 257 -24.88 -5.20 -6.35
C TRP A 257 -25.64 -3.95 -5.89
N HIS A 258 -26.49 -3.37 -6.75
CA HIS A 258 -27.14 -2.08 -6.48
C HIS A 258 -27.95 -2.06 -5.18
N PRO A 259 -28.76 -3.09 -4.82
CA PRO A 259 -29.54 -3.02 -3.59
C PRO A 259 -28.66 -2.90 -2.33
N ALA A 260 -27.46 -3.50 -2.32
CA ALA A 260 -26.53 -3.34 -1.21
C ALA A 260 -25.89 -1.94 -1.19
N LEU A 261 -25.53 -1.40 -2.36
CA LEU A 261 -24.93 -0.07 -2.50
C LEU A 261 -25.91 1.07 -2.18
N GLU A 262 -27.19 0.89 -2.51
CA GLU A 262 -28.28 1.79 -2.20
C GLU A 262 -28.60 1.82 -0.71
N ASP A 263 -28.47 0.68 -0.02
CA ASP A 263 -28.67 0.58 1.43
C ASP A 263 -27.52 1.21 2.24
N LEU A 264 -26.35 1.40 1.63
CA LEU A 264 -25.23 2.11 2.26
C LEU A 264 -25.47 3.63 2.24
N PRO A 265 -25.08 4.36 3.29
CA PRO A 265 -25.13 5.81 3.29
C PRO A 265 -24.21 6.38 2.21
N ALA A 266 -24.65 7.47 1.59
CA ALA A 266 -23.82 8.19 0.63
C ALA A 266 -22.52 8.65 1.29
N ALA A 267 -21.41 8.49 0.58
CA ALA A 267 -20.15 9.04 1.02
C ALA A 267 -20.25 10.56 1.10
N HIS A 268 -19.62 11.14 2.12
CA HIS A 268 -19.41 12.58 2.12
C HIS A 268 -18.47 12.95 0.96
N PRO A 269 -18.69 14.11 0.33
CA PRO A 269 -17.72 14.66 -0.59
C PRO A 269 -16.33 14.65 0.05
N GLU A 270 -15.34 14.22 -0.72
CA GLU A 270 -13.96 14.34 -0.28
C GLU A 270 -13.73 15.83 -0.05
N SER A 271 -13.35 16.19 1.18
CA SER A 271 -12.85 17.54 1.39
C SER A 271 -11.72 17.70 0.39
N PRO A 272 -11.73 18.76 -0.45
CA PRO A 272 -10.59 19.03 -1.32
C PRO A 272 -9.38 18.87 -0.43
N ARG A 273 -8.49 17.90 -0.72
CA ARG A 273 -7.25 17.71 0.06
C ARG A 273 -6.77 19.11 0.32
N SER A 274 -6.82 19.55 1.60
CA SER A 274 -6.54 20.95 1.98
C SER A 274 -5.35 21.29 1.15
N SER A 275 -5.54 22.11 0.11
CA SER A 275 -4.56 22.21 -0.95
C SER A 275 -3.28 22.50 -0.20
N ALA A 276 -2.32 21.57 -0.23
CA ALA A 276 -0.96 21.94 0.15
C ALA A 276 -0.78 23.23 -0.65
N ARG A 277 -0.67 24.37 0.06
CA ARG A 277 -0.60 25.71 -0.54
C ARG A 277 0.17 25.57 -1.84
N PRO A 278 -0.34 26.00 -3.01
CA PRO A 278 0.10 25.56 -4.34
C PRO A 278 1.51 24.95 -4.30
N GLY A 279 1.56 23.65 -4.01
CA GLY A 279 2.83 22.97 -3.73
C GLY A 279 3.61 22.90 -5.03
N VAL A 280 4.93 22.88 -4.95
CA VAL A 280 5.75 22.75 -6.15
C VAL A 280 5.34 21.49 -6.90
N GLN A 281 4.90 21.67 -8.16
CA GLN A 281 4.66 20.56 -9.07
C GLN A 281 6.02 19.95 -9.40
N ALA A 282 6.30 18.77 -8.86
CA ALA A 282 7.66 18.25 -8.85
C ALA A 282 8.15 17.81 -10.24
N ALA A 283 7.25 17.28 -11.06
CA ALA A 283 7.57 16.78 -12.40
C ALA A 283 8.17 17.85 -13.34
N PRO A 284 7.55 19.03 -13.56
CA PRO A 284 8.13 20.05 -14.43
C PRO A 284 9.46 20.62 -13.90
N VAL A 285 9.63 20.68 -12.57
CA VAL A 285 10.91 21.12 -11.98
C VAL A 285 12.00 20.08 -12.20
N LEU A 286 11.69 18.80 -11.99
CA LEU A 286 12.61 17.69 -12.25
C LEU A 286 13.03 17.66 -13.73
N ASP A 287 12.08 17.75 -14.66
CA ASP A 287 12.35 17.82 -16.10
C ASP A 287 13.32 18.96 -16.44
N GLY A 288 13.05 20.16 -15.92
CA GLY A 288 13.88 21.34 -16.15
C GLY A 288 15.25 21.31 -15.47
N LEU A 289 15.46 20.47 -14.46
CA LEU A 289 16.77 20.21 -13.86
C LEU A 289 17.56 19.18 -14.68
N LEU A 290 16.89 18.10 -15.08
CA LEU A 290 17.51 17.01 -15.84
C LEU A 290 17.96 17.45 -17.23
N ALA A 291 17.25 18.39 -17.86
CA ALA A 291 17.66 18.97 -19.13
C ALA A 291 19.10 19.53 -19.12
N GLY A 292 19.61 19.97 -17.96
CA GLY A 292 20.98 20.46 -17.81
C GLY A 292 22.06 19.38 -17.92
N TYR A 293 21.71 18.11 -17.80
CA TYR A 293 22.66 16.99 -17.84
C TYR A 293 22.73 16.28 -19.20
N GLY A 294 21.80 16.54 -20.12
CA GLY A 294 21.82 16.00 -21.48
C GLY A 294 21.67 14.48 -21.58
N ILE A 295 21.16 13.82 -20.53
CA ILE A 295 20.90 12.37 -20.52
C ILE A 295 19.47 12.12 -21.01
N PRO A 296 19.25 11.23 -21.99
CA PRO A 296 17.92 10.86 -22.44
C PRO A 296 17.01 10.36 -21.30
N VAL A 297 15.78 10.87 -21.25
CA VAL A 297 14.72 10.39 -20.36
C VAL A 297 13.86 9.40 -21.14
N VAL A 298 13.86 8.14 -20.73
CA VAL A 298 13.13 7.04 -21.42
C VAL A 298 11.79 6.71 -20.77
N ALA A 299 11.61 7.07 -19.50
CA ALA A 299 10.32 7.02 -18.80
C ALA A 299 10.26 8.12 -17.74
N LYS A 300 9.06 8.58 -17.40
CA LYS A 300 8.85 9.55 -16.32
C LYS A 300 7.42 9.48 -15.80
N GLY A 301 7.25 9.91 -14.57
CA GLY A 301 5.96 9.99 -13.91
C GLY A 301 6.03 10.79 -12.63
N GLY A 302 4.93 10.84 -11.89
CA GLY A 302 4.81 11.68 -10.71
C GLY A 302 3.49 12.41 -10.63
N GLN A 303 3.14 12.82 -9.42
CA GLN A 303 1.96 13.63 -9.17
C GLN A 303 2.21 14.57 -8.00
N GLY A 304 1.75 15.81 -8.15
CA GLY A 304 1.86 16.83 -7.11
C GLY A 304 3.32 17.08 -6.73
N ASP A 305 3.65 16.77 -5.49
CA ASP A 305 4.94 17.02 -4.86
C ASP A 305 5.97 15.88 -5.07
N SER A 306 5.62 14.85 -5.85
CA SER A 306 6.50 13.73 -6.17
C SER A 306 6.69 13.57 -7.68
N ALA A 307 7.89 13.16 -8.10
CA ALA A 307 8.17 12.81 -9.49
C ALA A 307 9.35 11.85 -9.63
N TYR A 308 9.45 11.19 -10.78
CA TYR A 308 10.61 10.41 -11.15
C TYR A 308 10.89 10.49 -12.66
N ALA A 309 12.12 10.19 -13.04
CA ALA A 309 12.56 10.00 -14.40
C ALA A 309 13.51 8.82 -14.48
N VAL A 310 13.40 8.01 -15.53
CA VAL A 310 14.36 6.96 -15.89
C VAL A 310 15.25 7.51 -16.99
N LEU A 311 16.54 7.52 -16.71
CA LEU A 311 17.60 8.02 -17.55
C LEU A 311 18.30 6.85 -18.23
N ASP A 312 18.64 6.98 -19.50
CA ASP A 312 19.48 6.00 -20.20
C ASP A 312 20.53 6.71 -21.08
N ASP A 313 21.79 6.60 -20.67
CA ASP A 313 22.98 7.10 -21.37
C ASP A 313 23.59 6.04 -22.32
N GLY A 314 22.88 4.95 -22.59
CA GLY A 314 23.35 3.79 -23.33
C GLY A 314 24.13 2.78 -22.49
N ARG A 315 24.24 3.01 -21.16
CA ARG A 315 24.87 2.07 -20.21
C ARG A 315 23.85 1.35 -19.33
N GLY A 316 22.57 1.48 -19.64
CA GLY A 316 21.47 0.89 -18.89
C GLY A 316 20.69 1.91 -18.07
N GLU A 317 19.42 1.60 -17.87
CA GLU A 317 18.43 2.46 -17.23
C GLU A 317 18.77 2.79 -15.77
N SER A 318 18.57 4.05 -15.39
CA SER A 318 18.82 4.58 -14.04
C SER A 318 17.70 5.52 -13.64
N MET A 319 17.02 5.24 -12.54
CA MET A 319 15.95 6.10 -12.03
C MET A 319 16.49 7.20 -11.12
N VAL A 320 15.98 8.41 -11.29
CA VAL A 320 16.04 9.50 -10.32
C VAL A 320 14.62 9.84 -9.89
N SER A 321 14.39 10.00 -8.59
CA SER A 321 13.09 10.40 -8.04
C SER A 321 13.24 11.57 -7.09
N VAL A 322 12.18 12.35 -6.96
CA VAL A 322 12.09 13.49 -6.06
C VAL A 322 10.79 13.43 -5.27
N GLU A 323 10.88 13.82 -4.01
CA GLU A 323 9.74 14.09 -3.13
C GLU A 323 9.97 15.44 -2.46
N VAL A 324 8.96 16.31 -2.53
CA VAL A 324 8.97 17.65 -1.93
C VAL A 324 7.95 17.64 -0.79
N GLN A 325 8.36 18.04 0.41
CA GLN A 325 7.45 18.10 1.56
C GLN A 325 7.41 19.54 2.07
N SER A 326 6.21 20.14 2.09
CA SER A 326 6.00 21.52 2.52
C SER A 326 5.20 21.57 3.83
N SER A 327 5.81 21.13 4.93
CA SER A 327 5.30 21.36 6.29
C SER A 327 6.23 20.71 7.31
N TRP A 328 7.33 21.38 7.65
CA TRP A 328 8.14 21.00 8.80
C TRP A 328 7.72 21.80 10.04
N GLN A 329 7.53 21.11 11.16
CA GLN A 329 7.38 21.73 12.48
C GLN A 329 8.58 21.33 13.36
N PRO A 330 9.16 22.29 14.13
CA PRO A 330 10.18 21.99 15.14
C PRO A 330 9.71 20.92 16.15
N GLY A 331 10.58 19.98 16.51
CA GLY A 331 10.23 18.87 17.43
C GLY A 331 9.65 17.63 16.76
N SER A 332 9.62 17.58 15.43
CA SER A 332 9.25 16.39 14.67
C SER A 332 10.39 15.34 14.68
N PRO A 333 10.10 14.04 14.45
CA PRO A 333 11.12 12.98 14.36
C PRO A 333 12.24 13.24 13.33
N LEU A 334 12.01 14.18 12.40
CA LEU A 334 12.98 14.62 11.38
C LEU A 334 14.22 15.30 11.98
N ASP A 335 14.16 15.84 13.20
CA ASP A 335 15.33 16.47 13.83
C ASP A 335 16.50 15.48 13.99
N SER A 336 16.18 14.22 14.30
CA SER A 336 17.17 13.14 14.37
C SER A 336 17.77 12.80 13.00
N LEU A 337 16.98 12.95 11.92
CA LEU A 337 17.40 12.66 10.56
C LEU A 337 18.47 13.63 10.06
N PHE A 338 18.40 14.88 10.51
CA PHE A 338 19.33 15.97 10.16
C PHE A 338 20.34 16.30 11.26
N ALA A 339 20.45 15.48 12.31
CA ALA A 339 21.39 15.71 13.41
C ALA A 339 22.86 15.77 12.95
N ALA A 340 23.20 14.98 11.91
CA ALA A 340 24.53 14.95 11.28
C ALA A 340 24.57 15.69 9.93
N ALA A 341 23.64 16.63 9.69
CA ALA A 341 23.56 17.33 8.42
C ALA A 341 24.70 18.33 8.22
N THR A 342 25.15 18.46 6.98
CA THR A 342 25.96 19.61 6.57
C THR A 342 25.04 20.83 6.41
N VAL A 343 25.41 21.96 7.00
CA VAL A 343 24.64 23.20 6.87
C VAL A 343 25.29 24.08 5.79
N LEU A 344 24.51 24.45 4.78
CA LEU A 344 24.91 25.37 3.72
C LEU A 344 24.84 26.84 4.17
N PRO A 345 25.48 27.79 3.46
CA PRO A 345 25.51 29.21 3.87
C PRO A 345 24.12 29.88 4.02
N ASP A 346 23.15 29.44 3.23
CA ASP A 346 21.75 29.87 3.31
C ASP A 346 21.02 29.30 4.56
N GLY A 347 21.63 28.33 5.24
CA GLY A 347 21.11 27.60 6.38
C GLY A 347 20.35 26.32 6.03
N THR A 348 20.36 25.90 4.76
CA THR A 348 19.81 24.62 4.33
C THR A 348 20.63 23.47 4.92
N LYS A 349 19.95 22.53 5.59
CA LYS A 349 20.57 21.30 6.10
C LYS A 349 20.55 20.24 4.99
N VAL A 350 21.67 19.54 4.80
CA VAL A 350 21.82 18.51 3.76
C VAL A 350 22.36 17.23 4.37
N VAL A 351 21.72 16.11 4.07
CA VAL A 351 22.18 14.76 4.42
C VAL A 351 22.28 13.91 3.16
N THR A 352 23.41 13.25 2.97
CA THR A 352 23.64 12.32 1.85
C THR A 352 23.80 10.90 2.35
N ARG A 353 23.22 9.92 1.66
CA ARG A 353 23.33 8.50 1.99
C ARG A 353 23.55 7.66 0.74
N GLN A 354 24.29 6.56 0.89
CA GLN A 354 24.37 5.48 -0.07
C GLN A 354 24.07 4.18 0.66
N THR A 355 23.04 3.48 0.24
CA THR A 355 22.59 2.24 0.86
C THR A 355 22.22 1.22 -0.22
N PRO A 356 22.13 -0.08 0.10
CA PRO A 356 21.47 -1.04 -0.78
C PRO A 356 20.01 -0.63 -1.05
N GLY A 357 19.48 -1.04 -2.20
CA GLY A 357 18.05 -0.93 -2.50
C GLY A 357 17.19 -1.80 -1.60
N GLU A 358 15.94 -1.41 -1.39
CA GLU A 358 15.06 -2.02 -0.38
C GLU A 358 13.84 -2.76 -0.95
N LYS A 359 13.67 -2.80 -2.29
CA LYS A 359 12.45 -3.32 -2.95
C LYS A 359 12.65 -4.59 -3.77
N GLY A 360 13.69 -5.37 -3.47
CA GLY A 360 13.85 -6.72 -4.00
C GLY A 360 14.69 -6.85 -5.26
N GLY A 361 14.99 -5.77 -5.97
CA GLY A 361 15.91 -5.79 -7.10
C GLY A 361 17.34 -6.20 -6.70
N LYS A 362 17.96 -7.14 -7.42
CA LYS A 362 19.31 -7.60 -7.11
C LYS A 362 20.35 -6.52 -7.43
N ASN A 363 21.31 -6.36 -6.53
CA ASN A 363 22.43 -5.42 -6.65
C ASN A 363 22.01 -3.95 -6.85
N VAL A 364 20.76 -3.60 -6.51
CA VAL A 364 20.30 -2.21 -6.57
C VAL A 364 21.02 -1.41 -5.48
N VAL A 365 21.49 -0.22 -5.85
CA VAL A 365 21.98 0.80 -4.91
C VAL A 365 21.03 1.98 -4.89
N TRP A 366 20.92 2.60 -3.73
CA TRP A 366 20.12 3.78 -3.48
C TRP A 366 21.02 4.91 -3.00
N TRP A 367 21.12 5.96 -3.82
CA TRP A 367 21.80 7.20 -3.48
C TRP A 367 20.76 8.25 -3.14
N ASN A 368 20.90 8.90 -2.00
CA ASN A 368 19.89 9.82 -1.50
C ASN A 368 20.51 11.14 -1.03
N VAL A 369 19.93 12.26 -1.45
CA VAL A 369 20.19 13.59 -0.90
C VAL A 369 18.90 14.14 -0.31
N ASP A 370 18.92 14.41 0.99
CA ASP A 370 17.80 14.92 1.77
C ASP A 370 18.14 16.32 2.25
N THR A 371 17.31 17.30 1.91
CA THR A 371 17.54 18.71 2.24
C THR A 371 16.39 19.28 3.06
N LEU A 372 16.68 20.12 4.03
CA LEU A 372 15.69 20.86 4.82
C LEU A 372 16.07 22.34 4.85
N ARG A 373 15.27 23.17 4.19
CA ARG A 373 15.42 24.64 4.17
C ARG A 373 14.85 25.27 5.44
N LYS A 374 15.22 26.53 5.68
CA LYS A 374 14.76 27.32 6.85
C LYS A 374 13.26 27.59 6.86
N ASP A 375 12.65 27.67 5.69
CA ASP A 375 11.21 27.84 5.51
C ASP A 375 10.41 26.56 5.80
N GLY A 376 11.09 25.44 6.08
CA GLY A 376 10.49 24.13 6.33
C GLY A 376 10.27 23.30 5.07
N THR A 377 10.71 23.77 3.90
CA THR A 377 10.67 23.00 2.66
C THR A 377 11.73 21.91 2.70
N ARG A 378 11.30 20.65 2.61
CA ARG A 378 12.18 19.48 2.52
C ARG A 378 12.16 18.92 1.11
N VAL A 379 13.33 18.68 0.50
CA VAL A 379 13.45 18.06 -0.83
C VAL A 379 14.34 16.84 -0.72
N ILE A 380 13.81 15.70 -1.14
CA ILE A 380 14.47 14.40 -1.12
C ILE A 380 14.70 14.01 -2.58
N VAL A 381 15.96 13.92 -3.00
CA VAL A 381 16.33 13.43 -4.34
C VAL A 381 17.01 12.08 -4.17
N SER A 382 16.45 11.04 -4.78
CA SER A 382 16.96 9.68 -4.78
C SER A 382 17.39 9.26 -6.18
N ALA A 383 18.42 8.43 -6.28
CA ALA A 383 18.82 7.81 -7.53
C ALA A 383 19.19 6.34 -7.36
N PHE A 384 18.92 5.58 -8.41
CA PHE A 384 19.06 4.12 -8.46
C PHE A 384 19.77 3.70 -9.74
N ASN A 385 20.56 2.64 -9.67
CA ASN A 385 21.26 2.01 -10.79
C ASN A 385 20.37 1.02 -11.59
N ALA A 386 19.06 1.24 -11.56
CA ALA A 386 18.03 0.46 -12.22
C ALA A 386 16.86 1.38 -12.59
N LYS A 387 15.95 0.92 -13.47
CA LYS A 387 14.73 1.66 -13.84
C LYS A 387 13.73 1.89 -12.70
N ASN A 388 13.80 1.04 -11.67
CA ASN A 388 13.06 1.12 -10.42
C ASN A 388 13.78 0.26 -9.37
N GLN A 389 13.29 0.21 -8.12
CA GLN A 389 13.93 -0.58 -7.06
C GLN A 389 13.55 -2.08 -7.06
N GLU A 390 12.52 -2.46 -7.83
CA GLU A 390 12.00 -3.84 -7.90
C GLU A 390 12.74 -4.67 -8.95
N SER A 391 13.35 -4.01 -9.94
CA SER A 391 14.13 -4.61 -11.00
C SER A 391 15.59 -4.78 -10.63
N ASP A 392 16.24 -5.81 -11.17
CA ASP A 392 17.68 -6.00 -11.02
C ASP A 392 18.46 -4.79 -11.60
N ALA A 393 19.61 -4.50 -10.98
CA ALA A 393 20.50 -3.45 -11.44
C ALA A 393 20.98 -3.68 -12.88
N THR A 394 20.87 -2.64 -13.71
CA THR A 394 21.35 -2.65 -15.11
C THR A 394 22.79 -2.14 -15.22
N ARG A 395 23.26 -1.45 -14.18
CA ARG A 395 24.57 -0.78 -14.10
C ARG A 395 25.09 -0.78 -12.66
N LYS A 396 26.36 -0.44 -12.47
CA LYS A 396 26.97 -0.44 -11.12
C LYS A 396 26.49 0.71 -10.24
N ASP A 397 26.46 1.91 -10.80
CA ASP A 397 26.15 3.15 -10.09
C ASP A 397 25.06 3.94 -10.86
N PRO A 398 24.26 4.79 -10.19
CA PRO A 398 23.28 5.64 -10.86
C PRO A 398 23.89 6.52 -11.95
N ALA A 399 23.09 6.92 -12.94
CA ALA A 399 23.52 7.77 -14.05
C ALA A 399 23.94 9.19 -13.59
N LEU A 400 23.39 9.65 -12.47
CA LEU A 400 23.75 10.92 -11.84
C LEU A 400 24.68 10.71 -10.64
N THR A 401 25.71 11.54 -10.56
CA THR A 401 26.64 11.58 -9.43
C THR A 401 25.99 12.15 -8.17
N MET A 402 26.51 11.82 -6.99
CA MET A 402 26.04 12.42 -5.73
C MET A 402 26.13 13.96 -5.73
N ALA A 403 27.10 14.54 -6.45
CA ALA A 403 27.23 15.99 -6.61
C ALA A 403 26.06 16.57 -7.42
N GLN A 404 25.66 15.93 -8.51
CA GLN A 404 24.52 16.34 -9.33
C GLN A 404 23.20 16.18 -8.56
N LEU A 405 23.03 15.08 -7.81
CA LEU A 405 21.85 14.91 -6.94
C LEU A 405 21.76 16.02 -5.89
N LYS A 406 22.91 16.43 -5.33
CA LYS A 406 22.97 17.54 -4.37
C LYS A 406 22.60 18.87 -5.00
N GLU A 407 23.16 19.18 -6.18
CA GLU A 407 22.80 20.36 -6.95
C GLU A 407 21.28 20.43 -7.20
N MET A 408 20.69 19.33 -7.69
CA MET A 408 19.26 19.20 -7.90
C MET A 408 18.47 19.45 -6.61
N ALA A 409 18.82 18.78 -5.51
CA ALA A 409 18.09 18.90 -4.24
C ALA A 409 18.13 20.33 -3.66
N THR A 410 19.25 21.03 -3.85
CA THR A 410 19.45 22.41 -3.35
C THR A 410 18.89 23.50 -4.26
N SER A 411 18.43 23.16 -5.46
CA SER A 411 17.94 24.14 -6.44
C SER A 411 16.83 25.07 -5.92
N ASP A 412 16.95 26.36 -6.20
CA ASP A 412 15.91 27.36 -5.90
C ASP A 412 14.65 27.19 -6.77
N LYS A 413 14.64 26.25 -7.72
CA LYS A 413 13.42 25.92 -8.47
C LYS A 413 12.37 25.21 -7.59
N TRP A 414 12.76 24.67 -6.44
CA TRP A 414 11.85 24.01 -5.49
C TRP A 414 11.14 24.96 -4.53
N THR A 415 11.36 26.27 -4.64
CA THR A 415 10.74 27.29 -3.77
C THR A 415 9.89 28.28 -4.55
N LYS A 416 9.71 28.06 -5.87
CA LYS A 416 9.02 28.95 -6.79
C LYS A 416 7.57 28.55 -7.04
#